data_AF-A0A0Q5C7T6-F1
#
_entry.id   AF-A0A0Q5C7T6-F1
#
_cell.length_a   1.000
_cell.length_b   1.000
_cell.length_c   1.000
_cell.angle_alpha   90.00
_cell.angle_beta   90.00
_cell.angle_gamma   90.00
#
_symmetry.space_group_name_H-M   'P 1'
#
loop_
_entity.id
_entity.type
_entity.pdbx_description
1 polymer ?
#
loop_
_entity_poly.entity_id
_entity_poly.type
_entity_poly.pdbx_seq_one_letter_code
_entity_poly.pdbx_strand_id
1 'polypeptide(L)'
;MSDAAETRTIQLRRYELVDGVIDEFLAWFRARIVPAREALGFRIEFAYADREVNEFVWAVSTPGDAESFLAIEKTYMDSPERAAAFAGEPKRVAVHHVRLVERIV
;
A
#
# COMPACT_ATOMS: atom_id res chain seq x y z
N MET A 1 -17.03 16.07 -4.02
CA MET A 1 -18.08 15.47 -3.15
C MET A 1 -17.45 15.21 -1.81
N SER A 2 -18.14 15.63 -0.74
CA SER A 2 -17.66 15.69 0.63
C SER A 2 -17.07 14.35 1.11
N ASP A 3 -15.88 14.38 1.72
CA ASP A 3 -15.26 13.27 2.47
C ASP A 3 -15.96 13.03 3.83
N ALA A 4 -17.15 13.62 4.03
CA ALA A 4 -17.92 13.47 5.24
C ALA A 4 -18.58 12.07 5.31
N ALA A 5 -18.13 11.32 6.31
CA ALA A 5 -18.80 10.19 6.95
C ALA A 5 -18.85 8.84 6.21
N GLU A 6 -17.80 8.48 5.47
CA GLU A 6 -17.51 7.06 5.31
C GLU A 6 -16.42 6.68 6.32
N THR A 7 -16.77 5.87 7.33
CA THR A 7 -15.77 5.25 8.20
C THR A 7 -14.84 4.43 7.32
N ARG A 8 -13.57 4.83 7.26
CA ARG A 8 -12.54 4.11 6.52
C ARG A 8 -11.53 3.53 7.49
N THR A 9 -11.18 2.28 7.25
CA THR A 9 -10.07 1.62 7.93
C THR A 9 -8.80 1.86 7.13
N ILE A 10 -7.77 2.38 7.80
CA ILE A 10 -6.50 2.76 7.18
C ILE A 10 -5.41 1.80 7.62
N GLN A 11 -4.62 1.33 6.67
CA GLN A 11 -3.38 0.61 6.90
C GLN A 11 -2.19 1.49 6.52
N LEU A 12 -1.36 1.83 7.51
CA LEU A 12 -0.09 2.51 7.28
C LEU A 12 1.01 1.47 7.01
N ARG A 13 1.81 1.75 5.99
CA ARG A 13 2.91 0.91 5.53
C ARG A 13 4.18 1.75 5.47
N ARG A 14 5.19 1.35 6.23
CA ARG A 14 6.52 1.99 6.29
C ARG A 14 7.57 0.97 5.91
N TYR A 15 8.40 1.28 4.94
CA TYR A 15 9.40 0.38 4.38
C TYR A 15 10.77 1.02 4.43
N GLU A 16 11.76 0.24 4.86
CA GLU A 16 13.17 0.50 4.53
C GLU A 16 13.45 -0.26 3.22
N LEU A 17 13.96 0.43 2.21
CA LEU A 17 14.22 -0.17 0.91
C LEU A 17 15.61 -0.81 0.89
N VAL A 18 15.82 -1.73 -0.05
CA VAL A 18 17.18 -2.21 -0.36
C VAL A 18 17.97 -1.05 -0.98
N ASP A 19 19.25 -0.94 -0.68
CA ASP A 19 20.10 0.14 -1.18
C ASP A 19 20.11 0.19 -2.72
N GLY A 20 19.99 1.40 -3.27
CA GLY A 20 20.06 1.65 -4.71
C GLY A 20 18.82 1.30 -5.52
N VAL A 21 17.74 0.77 -4.91
CA VAL A 21 16.55 0.33 -5.67
C VAL A 21 15.40 1.33 -5.68
N ILE A 22 15.54 2.49 -5.02
CA ILE A 22 14.43 3.42 -4.77
C ILE A 22 13.74 3.86 -6.06
N ASP A 23 14.47 4.20 -7.12
CA ASP A 23 13.86 4.67 -8.37
C ASP A 23 13.07 3.57 -9.09
N GLU A 24 13.63 2.36 -9.17
CA GLU A 24 12.95 1.19 -9.72
C GLU A 24 11.73 0.80 -8.90
N PHE A 25 11.85 0.85 -7.56
CA PHE A 25 10.75 0.59 -6.64
C PHE A 25 9.60 1.57 -6.87
N LEU A 26 9.89 2.86 -6.99
CA LEU A 26 8.87 3.89 -7.20
C LEU A 26 8.20 3.80 -8.57
N ALA A 27 8.94 3.42 -9.61
CA ALA A 27 8.37 3.15 -10.93
C ALA A 27 7.43 1.93 -10.89
N TRP A 28 7.89 0.82 -10.32
CA TRP A 28 7.11 -0.39 -10.14
C TRP A 28 5.85 -0.16 -9.29
N PHE A 29 5.98 0.56 -8.16
CA PHE A 29 4.86 0.84 -7.27
C PHE A 29 3.72 1.55 -8.00
N ARG A 30 4.03 2.61 -8.75
CA ARG A 30 3.01 3.38 -9.52
C ARG A 30 2.41 2.55 -10.65
N ALA A 31 3.23 1.79 -11.36
CA ALA A 31 2.80 1.05 -12.54
C ALA A 31 2.04 -0.25 -12.22
N ARG A 32 2.31 -0.87 -11.08
CA ARG A 32 1.84 -2.23 -10.76
C ARG A 32 1.03 -2.31 -9.47
N ILE A 33 1.50 -1.69 -8.39
CA ILE A 33 0.86 -1.83 -7.07
C ILE A 33 -0.37 -0.96 -6.91
N VAL A 34 -0.29 0.32 -7.30
CA VAL A 34 -1.42 1.25 -7.24
C VAL A 34 -2.65 0.69 -7.99
N PRO A 35 -2.57 0.37 -9.30
CA PRO A 35 -3.73 -0.14 -10.02
C PRO A 35 -4.22 -1.50 -9.49
N ALA A 36 -3.33 -2.39 -9.04
CA ALA A 36 -3.75 -3.67 -8.45
C ALA A 36 -4.53 -3.50 -7.14
N ARG A 37 -4.21 -2.47 -6.33
CA ARG A 37 -4.96 -2.13 -5.12
C ARG A 37 -6.29 -1.48 -5.47
N GLU A 38 -6.28 -0.47 -6.34
CA GLU A 38 -7.49 0.26 -6.72
C GLU A 38 -8.54 -0.63 -7.39
N ALA A 39 -8.11 -1.60 -8.21
CA ALA A 39 -9.00 -2.58 -8.83
C ALA A 39 -9.82 -3.43 -7.82
N LEU A 40 -9.36 -3.52 -6.57
CA LEU A 40 -10.02 -4.26 -5.49
C LEU A 40 -10.62 -3.35 -4.41
N GLY A 41 -10.88 -2.08 -4.75
CA GLY A 41 -11.61 -1.15 -3.89
C GLY A 41 -10.77 -0.47 -2.81
N PHE A 42 -9.45 -0.63 -2.85
CA PHE A 42 -8.56 0.17 -2.02
C PHE A 42 -8.43 1.60 -2.55
N ARG A 43 -8.35 2.56 -1.64
CA ARG A 43 -7.92 3.93 -1.94
C ARG A 43 -6.48 4.12 -1.47
N ILE A 44 -5.62 4.65 -2.32
CA ILE A 44 -4.30 5.14 -1.92
C ILE A 44 -4.49 6.53 -1.28
N GLU A 45 -4.23 6.65 0.02
CA GLU A 45 -4.42 7.91 0.75
C GLU A 45 -3.24 8.86 0.51
N PHE A 46 -2.02 8.31 0.56
CA PHE A 46 -0.79 9.01 0.22
C PHE A 46 0.34 8.00 0.00
N ALA A 47 1.43 8.45 -0.62
CA ALA A 47 2.69 7.72 -0.73
C ALA A 47 3.86 8.71 -0.83
N TYR A 48 4.85 8.57 0.04
CA TYR A 48 6.04 9.42 0.11
C TYR A 48 7.30 8.56 0.10
N ALA A 49 8.32 9.07 -0.58
CA ALA A 49 9.66 8.49 -0.58
C ALA A 49 10.60 9.46 0.14
N ASP A 50 11.21 9.00 1.22
CA ASP A 50 12.29 9.71 1.87
C ASP A 50 13.62 9.18 1.33
N ARG A 51 14.20 9.95 0.41
CA ARG A 51 15.44 9.57 -0.26
C ARG A 51 16.66 9.75 0.63
N GLU A 52 16.58 10.54 1.69
CA GLU A 52 17.72 10.80 2.58
C GLU A 52 17.99 9.58 3.47
N VAL A 53 16.93 8.86 3.87
CA VAL A 53 17.03 7.66 4.72
C VAL A 53 16.63 6.35 4.01
N ASN A 54 16.42 6.39 2.69
CA ASN A 54 16.01 5.24 1.86
C ASN A 54 14.71 4.56 2.35
N GLU A 55 13.72 5.36 2.73
CA GLU A 55 12.42 4.89 3.22
C GLU A 55 11.27 5.20 2.26
N PHE A 56 10.23 4.36 2.32
CA PHE A 56 8.97 4.59 1.63
C PHE A 56 7.79 4.40 2.58
N VAL A 57 6.96 5.44 2.69
CA VAL A 57 5.81 5.46 3.61
C VAL A 57 4.55 5.74 2.81
N TRP A 58 3.55 4.89 2.96
CA TRP A 58 2.28 5.03 2.25
C TRP A 58 1.13 4.50 3.09
N ALA A 59 -0.07 4.99 2.80
CA ALA A 59 -1.29 4.54 3.43
C ALA A 59 -2.32 4.13 2.39
N VAL A 60 -3.04 3.06 2.72
CA VAL A 60 -4.13 2.54 1.91
C VAL A 60 -5.35 2.36 2.82
N SER A 61 -6.54 2.62 2.29
CA SER A 61 -7.78 2.45 3.04
C SER A 61 -8.85 1.71 2.25
N THR A 62 -9.81 1.15 2.97
CA THR A 62 -11.09 0.69 2.45
C THR A 62 -12.21 1.31 3.29
N PRO A 63 -13.43 1.45 2.73
CA PRO A 63 -14.62 1.64 3.54
C PRO A 63 -14.81 0.53 4.57
N GLY A 64 -15.50 0.85 5.66
CA GLY A 64 -15.85 -0.11 6.71
C GLY A 64 -14.79 -0.25 7.79
N ASP A 65 -14.96 -1.29 8.60
CA ASP A 65 -14.17 -1.60 9.78
C ASP A 65 -12.97 -2.51 9.48
N ALA A 66 -12.26 -2.90 10.54
CA ALA A 66 -11.08 -3.76 10.44
C ALA A 66 -11.38 -5.13 9.84
N GLU A 67 -12.54 -5.72 10.14
CA GLU A 67 -12.92 -7.03 9.59
C GLU A 67 -13.15 -6.93 8.07
N SER A 68 -13.88 -5.90 7.65
CA SER A 68 -14.13 -5.62 6.24
C SER A 68 -12.84 -5.36 5.47
N PHE A 69 -11.92 -4.58 6.05
CA PHE A 69 -10.59 -4.34 5.48
C PHE A 69 -9.82 -5.65 5.30
N LEU A 70 -9.78 -6.51 6.33
CA LEU A 70 -9.04 -7.78 6.29
C LEU A 70 -9.60 -8.74 5.24
N ALA A 71 -10.93 -8.74 5.02
CA ALA A 71 -11.55 -9.54 3.97
C ALA A 71 -11.11 -9.08 2.56
N ILE A 72 -11.08 -7.77 2.31
CA ILE A 72 -10.59 -7.20 1.05
C ILE A 72 -9.08 -7.44 0.90
N GLU A 73 -8.30 -7.27 1.98
CA GLU A 73 -6.86 -7.54 1.96
C GLU A 73 -6.56 -9.00 1.64
N LYS A 74 -7.28 -9.94 2.23
CA LYS A 74 -7.15 -11.36 1.87
C LYS A 74 -7.41 -11.60 0.39
N THR A 75 -8.50 -11.02 -0.14
CA THR A 75 -8.82 -11.09 -1.58
C THR A 75 -7.68 -10.54 -2.45
N TYR A 76 -7.10 -9.40 -2.07
CA TYR A 76 -5.93 -8.84 -2.76
C TYR A 76 -4.69 -9.74 -2.67
N MET A 77 -4.43 -10.32 -1.50
CA MET A 77 -3.27 -11.20 -1.31
C MET A 77 -3.34 -12.44 -2.20
N ASP A 78 -4.54 -12.96 -2.45
CA ASP A 78 -4.80 -14.12 -3.30
C ASP A 78 -5.06 -13.76 -4.79
N SER A 79 -5.04 -12.47 -5.14
CA SER A 79 -5.46 -11.99 -6.46
C SER A 79 -4.42 -12.24 -7.58
N PRO A 80 -4.87 -12.54 -8.81
CA PRO A 80 -4.01 -12.58 -10.00
C PRO A 80 -3.29 -11.26 -10.27
N GLU A 81 -3.92 -10.12 -9.98
CA GLU A 81 -3.37 -8.79 -10.17
C GLU A 81 -2.13 -8.59 -9.28
N ARG A 82 -2.21 -8.99 -8.01
CA ARG A 82 -1.06 -8.99 -7.11
C ARG A 82 -0.01 -10.00 -7.58
N ALA A 83 -0.39 -11.22 -7.94
CA ALA A 83 0.58 -12.20 -8.44
C ALA A 83 1.35 -11.67 -9.65
N ALA A 84 0.66 -11.06 -10.61
CA ALA A 84 1.25 -10.43 -11.80
C ALA A 84 2.08 -9.17 -11.47
N ALA A 85 1.76 -8.44 -10.40
CA ALA A 85 2.54 -7.30 -9.96
C ALA A 85 3.89 -7.71 -9.36
N PHE A 86 4.00 -8.92 -8.78
CA PHE A 86 5.22 -9.41 -8.14
C PHE A 86 5.98 -10.47 -8.97
N ALA A 87 5.39 -10.98 -10.05
CA ALA A 87 6.02 -11.99 -10.89
C ALA A 87 7.33 -11.48 -11.51
N GLY A 88 8.45 -12.15 -11.19
CA GLY A 88 9.78 -11.81 -11.70
C GLY A 88 10.43 -10.59 -11.05
N GLU A 89 9.78 -9.97 -10.07
CA GLU A 89 10.31 -8.77 -9.41
C GLU A 89 11.30 -9.14 -8.30
N PRO A 90 12.44 -8.44 -8.17
CA PRO A 90 13.39 -8.68 -7.09
C PRO A 90 12.80 -8.27 -5.74
N LYS A 91 13.41 -8.74 -4.64
CA LYS A 91 13.12 -8.20 -3.31
C LYS A 91 13.60 -6.75 -3.24
N ARG A 92 12.67 -5.80 -3.08
CA ARG A 92 12.97 -4.36 -2.99
C ARG A 92 12.83 -3.74 -1.59
N VAL A 93 12.17 -4.45 -0.66
CA VAL A 93 11.92 -3.98 0.71
C VAL A 93 12.75 -4.80 1.69
N ALA A 94 13.62 -4.14 2.46
CA ALA A 94 14.47 -4.76 3.48
C ALA A 94 13.69 -5.01 4.77
N VAL A 95 13.07 -3.96 5.31
CA VAL A 95 12.25 -3.98 6.54
C VAL A 95 10.88 -3.40 6.24
N HIS A 96 9.82 -3.92 6.87
CA HIS A 96 8.49 -3.35 6.75
C HIS A 96 7.71 -3.34 8.06
N HIS A 97 6.99 -2.24 8.28
CA HIS A 97 6.00 -2.11 9.33
C HIS A 97 4.63 -1.83 8.68
N VAL A 98 3.72 -2.79 8.81
CA VAL A 98 2.37 -2.75 8.23
C VAL A 98 1.36 -2.87 9.36
N ARG A 99 0.55 -1.84 9.60
CA ARG A 99 -0.41 -1.79 10.72
C ARG A 99 -1.69 -1.09 10.31
N LEU A 100 -2.82 -1.55 10.81
CA LEU A 100 -4.01 -0.69 10.90
C LEU A 100 -3.72 0.44 11.90
N VAL A 101 -4.14 1.66 11.58
CA VAL A 101 -3.87 2.85 12.38
C VAL A 101 -5.15 3.64 12.64
N GLU A 102 -5.15 4.37 13.74
CA GLU A 102 -6.21 5.30 14.09
C GLU A 102 -5.96 6.67 13.47
N ARG A 103 -6.98 7.24 12.82
CA ARG A 103 -6.95 8.63 12.34
C ARG A 103 -7.36 9.54 13.49
N ILE A 104 -6.51 10.52 13.81
CA ILE A 104 -6.74 11.47 14.90
C ILE A 104 -7.31 12.81 14.40
N VAL A 105 -7.10 13.16 13.12
CA VAL A 105 -7.56 14.39 12.46
C VAL A 105 -8.11 14.14 11.06
#